data_AF-A0A925LJG4-F1
#
_entry.id   AF-A0A925LJG4-F1
#
_cell.length_a   1.000
_cell.length_b   1.000
_cell.length_c   1.000
_cell.angle_alpha   90.00
_cell.angle_beta   90.00
_cell.angle_gamma   90.00
#
_symmetry.space_group_name_H-M   'P 1'
#
loop_
_entity.id
_entity.type
_entity.pdbx_description
1 polymer ?
#
loop_
_entity_poly.entity_id
_entity_poly.type
_entity_poly.pdbx_seq_one_letter_code
_entity_poly.pdbx_strand_id
1 'polypeptide(L)'
;MHYSRMRLSHKFVLVSLFTLILVGFTVLRTPSATDDPAASPADHALEDLSRVEYPSLANIKWHAHFVQPHQTLESLFGADWIWVARFNRVDRRHVYPGMTIKVPDNMADIRNYTPLPKFYEPAARRGKYILVDITEQWLGAYEGGKLVFSAPAATGKATVETPTGMFRIDARHLTHTSSLYKIADEEEQYPMDNALRFHFGADDVSYWIHARDLPGRPASHGCIGLFDEEMQNRMFGTPLKPVLKDSQKLYEWAAGEEEYGDDYGELDELEDGPEVEVRGALPRYLDQPPKTVVSNEI
;
A
#
# COMPACT_ATOMS: atom_id res chain seq x y z
N MET A 1 -54.10 21.71 -56.04
CA MET A 1 -53.70 20.68 -55.06
C MET A 1 -52.19 20.47 -55.12
N HIS A 2 -51.43 20.97 -54.15
CA HIS A 2 -50.13 20.40 -53.80
C HIS A 2 -49.78 20.81 -52.37
N TYR A 3 -49.98 19.87 -51.44
CA TYR A 3 -49.70 20.06 -50.02
C TYR A 3 -48.23 19.74 -49.77
N SER A 4 -47.56 20.67 -49.10
CA SER A 4 -46.15 20.63 -48.68
C SER A 4 -45.83 19.34 -47.89
N ARG A 5 -44.90 18.53 -48.40
CA ARG A 5 -44.31 17.37 -47.73
C ARG A 5 -42.83 17.60 -47.47
N MET A 6 -42.49 18.55 -46.59
CA MET A 6 -41.09 18.73 -46.17
C MET A 6 -40.91 19.26 -44.74
N ARG A 7 -41.88 19.02 -43.84
CA ARG A 7 -41.78 19.45 -42.43
C ARG A 7 -41.43 18.35 -41.43
N LEU A 8 -41.50 17.08 -41.81
CA LEU A 8 -41.17 15.97 -40.90
C LEU A 8 -39.66 15.66 -40.86
N SER A 9 -38.97 15.66 -42.00
CA SER A 9 -37.55 15.23 -42.07
C SER A 9 -36.62 16.13 -41.26
N HIS A 10 -36.81 17.46 -41.30
CA HIS A 10 -35.97 18.36 -40.52
C HIS A 10 -36.14 18.21 -39.01
N LYS A 11 -37.35 17.92 -38.52
CA LYS A 11 -37.58 17.70 -37.08
C LYS A 11 -36.92 16.40 -36.62
N PHE A 12 -36.99 15.34 -37.42
CA PHE A 12 -36.30 14.09 -37.10
C PHE A 12 -34.78 14.28 -37.12
N VAL A 13 -34.22 14.95 -38.14
CA VAL A 13 -32.77 15.21 -38.21
C VAL A 13 -32.29 16.09 -37.05
N LEU A 14 -33.03 17.14 -36.68
CA LEU A 14 -32.70 17.99 -35.53
C LEU A 14 -32.78 17.24 -34.21
N VAL A 15 -33.80 16.39 -34.01
CA VAL A 15 -33.91 15.57 -32.81
C VAL A 15 -32.75 14.58 -32.74
N SER A 16 -32.45 13.85 -33.83
CA SER A 16 -31.32 12.91 -33.90
C SER A 16 -29.97 13.58 -33.64
N LEU A 17 -29.75 14.79 -34.17
CA LEU A 17 -28.53 15.55 -33.96
C LEU A 17 -28.42 16.01 -32.49
N PHE A 18 -29.53 16.45 -31.88
CA PHE A 18 -29.56 16.82 -30.47
C PHE A 18 -29.32 15.62 -29.56
N THR A 19 -29.91 14.44 -29.84
CA THR A 19 -29.61 13.22 -29.07
C THR A 19 -28.17 12.77 -29.25
N LEU A 20 -27.60 12.85 -30.46
CA LEU A 20 -26.18 12.51 -30.69
C LEU A 20 -25.23 13.48 -29.97
N ILE A 21 -25.57 14.76 -29.90
CA ILE A 21 -24.80 15.75 -29.13
C ILE A 21 -24.97 15.53 -27.63
N LEU A 22 -26.18 15.19 -27.15
CA LEU A 22 -26.42 14.92 -25.73
C LEU A 22 -25.73 13.63 -25.27
N VAL A 23 -25.81 12.56 -26.08
CA VAL A 23 -25.11 11.29 -25.88
C VAL A 23 -23.59 11.49 -26.04
N GLY A 24 -23.17 12.31 -27.01
CA GLY A 24 -21.77 12.70 -27.16
C GLY A 24 -21.25 13.49 -25.96
N PHE A 25 -22.06 14.36 -25.35
CA PHE A 25 -21.69 15.14 -24.17
C PHE A 25 -21.70 14.28 -22.88
N THR A 26 -22.58 13.27 -22.78
CA THR A 26 -22.54 12.29 -21.68
C THR A 26 -21.42 11.26 -21.82
N VAL A 27 -21.02 10.90 -23.05
CA VAL A 27 -19.91 9.95 -23.30
C VAL A 27 -18.54 10.64 -23.29
N LEU A 28 -18.44 11.92 -23.69
CA LEU A 28 -17.19 12.71 -23.66
C LEU A 28 -16.91 13.38 -22.31
N ARG A 29 -17.87 13.38 -21.38
CA ARG A 29 -17.54 13.45 -19.96
C ARG A 29 -17.17 12.05 -19.52
N THR A 30 -15.94 11.63 -19.81
CA THR A 30 -15.30 10.62 -18.98
C THR A 30 -15.33 11.16 -17.55
N PRO A 31 -16.09 10.58 -16.61
CA PRO A 31 -15.73 10.81 -15.23
C PRO A 31 -14.28 10.32 -15.13
N SER A 32 -13.39 11.17 -14.63
CA SER A 32 -12.25 10.63 -13.91
C SER A 32 -12.88 9.88 -12.74
N ALA A 33 -13.24 8.61 -12.94
CA ALA A 33 -13.58 7.71 -11.85
C ALA A 33 -12.26 7.38 -11.16
N THR A 34 -11.70 8.39 -10.49
CA THR A 34 -11.03 8.15 -9.24
C THR A 34 -12.19 8.01 -8.27
N ASP A 35 -12.49 6.78 -7.85
CA ASP A 35 -13.31 6.63 -6.66
C ASP A 35 -12.71 7.55 -5.58
N ASP A 36 -13.56 8.38 -4.97
CA ASP A 36 -13.11 9.21 -3.85
C ASP A 36 -12.54 8.25 -2.78
N PRO A 37 -11.37 8.56 -2.18
CA PRO A 37 -10.88 7.77 -1.06
C PRO A 37 -11.90 7.88 0.08
N ALA A 38 -12.75 6.86 0.18
CA ALA A 38 -13.72 6.75 1.25
C ALA A 38 -13.07 6.01 2.40
N ALA A 39 -13.24 6.55 3.61
CA ALA A 39 -12.87 5.87 4.84
C ALA A 39 -13.45 4.45 4.83
N SER A 40 -12.68 3.47 5.33
CA SER A 40 -13.27 2.18 5.68
C SER A 40 -14.50 2.45 6.54
N PRO A 41 -15.67 1.84 6.26
CA PRO A 41 -16.90 2.06 7.04
C PRO A 41 -16.74 1.79 8.55
N ALA A 42 -15.65 1.12 8.95
CA ALA A 42 -15.31 0.81 10.34
C ALA A 42 -14.41 1.86 11.03
N ASP A 43 -13.92 2.89 10.33
CA ASP A 43 -13.00 3.87 10.93
C ASP A 43 -13.74 5.04 11.58
N HIS A 44 -14.08 4.87 12.85
CA HIS A 44 -14.64 5.91 13.70
C HIS A 44 -13.60 6.95 14.18
N ALA A 45 -12.32 6.76 13.87
CA ALA A 45 -11.24 7.58 14.39
C ALA A 45 -10.74 8.54 13.32
N LEU A 46 -10.71 9.82 13.68
CA LEU A 46 -9.90 10.84 13.03
C LEU A 46 -8.42 10.44 13.19
N GLU A 47 -7.96 9.44 12.42
CA GLU A 47 -6.62 8.86 12.55
C GLU A 47 -5.59 9.97 12.38
N ASP A 48 -4.59 9.97 13.26
CA ASP A 48 -3.55 10.99 13.26
C ASP A 48 -2.19 10.32 13.19
N LEU A 49 -1.72 10.14 11.96
CA LEU A 49 -0.42 9.53 11.72
C LEU A 49 0.72 10.41 12.25
N SER A 50 0.51 11.70 12.55
CA SER A 50 1.56 12.53 13.17
C SER A 50 1.96 12.03 14.57
N ARG A 51 1.10 11.24 15.22
CA ARG A 51 1.33 10.64 16.54
C ARG A 51 2.15 9.36 16.49
N VAL A 52 2.31 8.74 15.33
CA VAL A 52 3.16 7.54 15.18
C VAL A 52 4.59 7.99 14.96
N GLU A 53 5.49 7.65 15.87
CA GLU A 53 6.90 8.00 15.75
C GLU A 53 7.72 6.93 15.07
N TYR A 54 8.51 7.37 14.10
CA TYR A 54 9.50 6.58 13.38
C TYR A 54 10.88 7.24 13.58
N PRO A 55 11.86 6.54 14.19
CA PRO A 55 13.16 7.14 14.53
C PRO A 55 13.85 7.82 13.35
N SER A 56 13.79 7.20 12.17
CA SER A 56 14.35 7.72 10.93
C SER A 56 13.78 9.07 10.47
N LEU A 57 12.61 9.48 10.96
CA LEU A 57 12.00 10.76 10.64
C LEU A 57 12.49 11.91 11.53
N ALA A 58 13.29 11.63 12.56
CA ALA A 58 13.77 12.66 13.50
C ALA A 58 14.57 13.79 12.84
N ASN A 59 15.20 13.51 11.68
CA ASN A 59 16.03 14.47 10.95
C ASN A 59 15.37 15.03 9.69
N ILE A 60 14.13 14.65 9.39
CA ILE A 60 13.37 15.19 8.25
C ILE A 60 12.40 16.21 8.81
N LYS A 61 12.39 17.42 8.25
CA LYS A 61 11.42 18.44 8.64
C LYS A 61 10.08 18.16 7.97
N TRP A 62 9.02 18.19 8.77
CA TRP A 62 7.65 17.94 8.31
C TRP A 62 6.66 18.65 9.23
N HIS A 63 5.46 18.87 8.73
CA HIS A 63 4.32 19.36 9.49
C HIS A 63 3.12 18.42 9.35
N ALA A 64 2.23 18.44 10.33
CA ALA A 64 0.98 17.69 10.29
C ALA A 64 -0.01 18.40 9.35
N HIS A 65 -0.65 17.64 8.46
CA HIS A 65 -1.67 18.13 7.55
C HIS A 65 -2.97 17.35 7.73
N PHE A 66 -4.04 18.07 8.04
CA PHE A 66 -5.40 17.51 8.14
C PHE A 66 -6.04 17.43 6.75
N VAL A 67 -6.39 16.22 6.33
CA VAL A 67 -6.92 15.93 4.99
C VAL A 67 -8.37 16.41 4.87
N GLN A 68 -8.62 17.31 3.94
CA GLN A 68 -9.95 17.89 3.69
C GLN A 68 -10.80 16.99 2.77
N PRO A 69 -12.14 17.14 2.77
CA PRO A 69 -13.06 16.32 1.95
C PRO A 69 -12.76 16.21 0.45
N HIS A 70 -12.07 17.18 -0.14
CA HIS A 70 -11.75 17.22 -1.57
C HIS A 70 -10.28 16.86 -1.86
N GLN A 71 -9.53 16.45 -0.84
CA GLN A 71 -8.10 16.20 -0.94
C GLN A 71 -7.82 14.70 -0.99
N THR A 72 -7.09 14.30 -2.03
CA THR A 72 -6.38 13.02 -2.12
C THR A 72 -4.87 13.27 -2.13
N LEU A 73 -4.07 12.23 -1.95
CA LEU A 73 -2.61 12.32 -2.10
C LEU A 73 -2.21 12.89 -3.47
N GLU A 74 -2.88 12.46 -4.55
CA GLU A 74 -2.64 12.93 -5.91
C GLU A 74 -2.99 14.40 -6.08
N SER A 75 -4.12 14.85 -5.52
CA SER A 75 -4.53 16.25 -5.59
C SER A 75 -3.58 17.19 -4.82
N LEU A 76 -3.02 16.70 -3.71
CA LEU A 76 -2.15 17.47 -2.83
C LEU A 76 -0.72 17.55 -3.37
N PHE A 77 -0.20 16.45 -3.93
CA PHE A 77 1.23 16.29 -4.20
C PHE A 77 1.56 16.01 -5.67
N GLY A 78 0.56 15.91 -6.54
CA GLY A 78 0.77 15.67 -7.97
C GLY A 78 1.63 14.43 -8.20
N ALA A 79 2.70 14.55 -8.98
CA ALA A 79 3.60 13.44 -9.29
C ALA A 79 4.36 12.87 -8.08
N ASP A 80 4.47 13.61 -6.98
CA ASP A 80 5.22 13.19 -5.80
C ASP A 80 4.35 12.45 -4.75
N TRP A 81 3.07 12.22 -5.03
CA TRP A 81 2.13 11.57 -4.09
C TRP A 81 2.66 10.23 -3.56
N ILE A 82 3.35 9.44 -4.41
CA ILE A 82 3.95 8.15 -4.05
C ILE A 82 4.97 8.31 -2.92
N TRP A 83 5.77 9.38 -2.98
CA TRP A 83 6.79 9.61 -1.96
C TRP A 83 6.15 9.98 -0.62
N VAL A 84 5.07 10.77 -0.63
CA VAL A 84 4.33 11.11 0.60
C VAL A 84 3.63 9.87 1.19
N ALA A 85 3.05 9.03 0.34
CA ALA A 85 2.46 7.74 0.73
C ALA A 85 3.50 6.88 1.47
N ARG A 86 4.68 6.69 0.84
CA ARG A 86 5.81 5.94 1.40
C ARG A 86 6.33 6.57 2.71
N PHE A 87 6.44 7.89 2.76
CA PHE A 87 6.87 8.63 3.95
C PHE A 87 5.96 8.36 5.15
N ASN A 88 4.65 8.25 4.91
CA ASN A 88 3.66 7.93 5.95
C ASN A 88 3.44 6.43 6.16
N ARG A 89 4.10 5.55 5.39
CA ARG A 89 3.84 4.11 5.32
C ARG A 89 2.36 3.80 5.04
N VAL A 90 1.71 4.64 4.24
CA VAL A 90 0.27 4.57 3.96
C VAL A 90 0.04 4.36 2.47
N ASP A 91 -1.04 3.66 2.11
CA ASP A 91 -1.51 3.61 0.72
C ASP A 91 -2.56 4.66 0.42
N ARG A 92 -2.88 4.88 -0.86
CA ARG A 92 -3.82 5.93 -1.28
C ARG A 92 -5.27 5.69 -0.85
N ARG A 93 -5.70 4.43 -0.69
CA ARG A 93 -7.06 4.09 -0.18
C ARG A 93 -7.19 4.41 1.30
N HIS A 94 -6.08 4.34 2.03
CA HIS A 94 -6.00 4.64 3.46
C HIS A 94 -5.66 6.10 3.76
N VAL A 95 -5.69 6.98 2.75
CA VAL A 95 -5.69 8.43 2.95
C VAL A 95 -7.05 9.02 2.62
N TYR A 96 -7.84 9.30 3.66
CA TYR A 96 -9.24 9.74 3.55
C TYR A 96 -9.51 11.05 4.31
N PRO A 97 -10.58 11.79 3.97
CA PRO A 97 -10.94 13.01 4.67
C PRO A 97 -11.11 12.83 6.19
N GLY A 98 -10.58 13.76 6.98
CA GLY A 98 -10.68 13.74 8.43
C GLY A 98 -9.47 13.14 9.16
N MET A 99 -8.55 12.50 8.43
CA MET A 99 -7.29 12.04 9.01
C MET A 99 -6.20 13.11 8.97
N THR A 100 -5.14 12.91 9.73
CA THR A 100 -3.92 13.74 9.70
C THR A 100 -2.71 12.92 9.23
N ILE A 101 -1.99 13.46 8.25
CA ILE A 101 -0.75 12.86 7.71
C ILE A 101 0.45 13.76 7.99
N LYS A 102 1.65 13.20 7.91
CA LYS A 102 2.90 13.98 7.91
C LYS A 102 3.22 14.45 6.49
N VAL A 103 3.46 15.74 6.31
CA VAL A 103 3.88 16.33 5.03
C VAL A 103 5.28 16.88 5.18
N PRO A 104 6.27 16.41 4.38
CA PRO A 104 7.62 16.95 4.47
C PRO A 104 7.65 18.42 4.04
N ASP A 105 8.47 19.22 4.70
CA ASP A 105 8.66 20.62 4.32
C ASP A 105 9.44 20.75 3.00
N ASN A 106 10.21 19.71 2.66
CA ASN A 106 10.95 19.61 1.40
C ASN A 106 10.82 18.22 0.78
N MET A 107 10.20 18.14 -0.39
CA MET A 107 9.96 16.89 -1.12
C MET A 107 11.26 16.17 -1.51
N ALA A 108 12.37 16.88 -1.69
CA ALA A 108 13.65 16.26 -2.01
C ALA A 108 14.16 15.33 -0.90
N ASP A 109 13.78 15.59 0.36
CA ASP A 109 14.25 14.81 1.52
C ASP A 109 13.61 13.42 1.58
N ILE A 110 12.46 13.23 0.92
CA ILE A 110 11.70 11.98 0.93
C ILE A 110 11.78 11.20 -0.39
N ARG A 111 12.30 11.80 -1.46
CA ARG A 111 12.53 11.10 -2.73
C ARG A 111 13.66 10.08 -2.54
N ASN A 112 13.36 8.81 -2.80
CA ASN A 112 14.27 7.67 -2.55
C ASN A 112 14.67 7.48 -1.08
N TYR A 113 13.94 8.10 -0.14
CA TYR A 113 14.19 7.88 1.28
C TYR A 113 13.92 6.41 1.65
N THR A 114 14.81 5.90 2.50
CA THR A 114 14.66 4.62 3.18
C THR A 114 15.29 4.74 4.57
N PRO A 115 14.66 4.20 5.62
CA PRO A 115 15.25 4.16 6.96
C PRO A 115 16.32 3.07 7.09
N LEU A 116 16.42 2.18 6.09
CA LEU A 116 17.30 1.03 6.13
C LEU A 116 18.70 1.36 5.57
N PRO A 117 19.76 0.73 6.09
CA PRO A 117 21.12 1.02 5.64
C PRO A 117 21.32 0.57 4.19
N LYS A 118 22.08 1.34 3.40
CA LYS A 118 22.45 0.96 2.02
C LYS A 118 23.29 -0.33 1.96
N PHE A 119 24.07 -0.58 3.01
CA PHE A 119 24.83 -1.81 3.19
C PHE A 119 24.57 -2.37 4.59
N TYR A 120 24.21 -3.64 4.68
CA TYR A 120 23.89 -4.33 5.92
C TYR A 120 24.84 -5.49 6.15
N GLU A 121 25.74 -5.34 7.11
CA GLU A 121 26.83 -6.30 7.38
C GLU A 121 26.34 -7.73 7.65
N PRO A 122 25.26 -7.98 8.43
CA PRO A 122 24.75 -9.34 8.62
C PRO A 122 24.37 -10.06 7.31
N ALA A 123 23.98 -9.30 6.28
CA ALA A 123 23.63 -9.83 4.97
C ALA A 123 24.84 -9.95 3.99
N ALA A 124 26.04 -9.50 4.38
CA ALA A 124 27.19 -9.38 3.49
C ALA A 124 27.63 -10.71 2.82
N ARG A 125 27.38 -11.84 3.48
CA ARG A 125 27.72 -13.19 3.00
C ARG A 125 26.52 -13.99 2.50
N ARG A 126 25.37 -13.33 2.30
CA ARG A 126 24.13 -13.97 1.87
C ARG A 126 23.83 -13.59 0.42
N GLY A 127 23.33 -14.56 -0.35
CA GLY A 127 22.87 -14.32 -1.72
C GLY A 127 21.68 -13.36 -1.71
N LYS A 128 20.61 -13.75 -1.01
CA LYS A 128 19.41 -12.93 -0.74
C LYS A 128 19.15 -12.87 0.76
N TYR A 129 18.70 -11.71 1.24
CA TYR A 129 18.38 -11.47 2.65
C TYR A 129 17.26 -10.44 2.79
N ILE A 130 16.30 -10.70 3.67
CA ILE A 130 15.19 -9.79 3.97
C ILE A 130 15.39 -9.26 5.39
N LEU A 131 15.41 -7.93 5.53
CA LEU A 131 15.39 -7.26 6.83
C LEU A 131 14.06 -6.56 7.01
N VAL A 132 13.38 -6.88 8.11
CA VAL A 132 12.13 -6.24 8.54
C VAL A 132 12.40 -5.49 9.83
N ASP A 133 12.17 -4.19 9.80
CA ASP A 133 12.32 -3.33 10.97
C ASP A 133 10.93 -2.90 11.45
N ILE A 134 10.46 -3.52 12.55
CA ILE A 134 9.14 -3.26 13.13
C ILE A 134 9.05 -1.81 13.60
N THR A 135 10.13 -1.26 14.15
CA THR A 135 10.09 0.12 14.67
C THR A 135 9.93 1.11 13.54
N GLU A 136 10.54 0.86 12.39
CA GLU A 136 10.44 1.73 11.21
C GLU A 136 9.22 1.43 10.32
N GLN A 137 8.52 0.30 10.55
CA GLN A 137 7.48 -0.23 9.67
C GLN A 137 8.00 -0.32 8.23
N TRP A 138 9.13 -1.02 8.05
CA TRP A 138 9.85 -1.06 6.78
C TRP A 138 10.48 -2.42 6.50
N LEU A 139 10.54 -2.79 5.22
CA LEU A 139 11.20 -3.99 4.73
C LEU A 139 12.27 -3.61 3.72
N GLY A 140 13.44 -4.27 3.80
CA GLY A 140 14.53 -4.14 2.84
C GLY A 140 14.98 -5.50 2.33
N ALA A 141 15.15 -5.60 1.02
CA ALA A 141 15.75 -6.74 0.36
C ALA A 141 17.22 -6.44 0.06
N TYR A 142 18.10 -7.40 0.33
CA TYR A 142 19.54 -7.25 0.20
C TYR A 142 20.16 -8.40 -0.56
N GLU A 143 21.18 -8.08 -1.36
CA GLU A 143 22.05 -9.05 -2.04
C GLU A 143 23.51 -8.78 -1.70
N GLY A 144 24.21 -9.77 -1.13
CA GLY A 144 25.60 -9.59 -0.69
C GLY A 144 25.77 -8.39 0.24
N GLY A 145 24.77 -8.12 1.09
CA GLY A 145 24.72 -6.97 2.00
C GLY A 145 24.31 -5.65 1.36
N LYS A 146 24.14 -5.53 0.04
CA LYS A 146 23.71 -4.28 -0.61
C LYS A 146 22.20 -4.22 -0.72
N LEU A 147 21.60 -3.09 -0.32
CA LEU A 147 20.16 -2.88 -0.45
C LEU A 147 19.77 -2.82 -1.94
N VAL A 148 18.93 -3.75 -2.40
CA VAL A 148 18.44 -3.80 -3.79
C VAL A 148 17.11 -3.07 -3.95
N PHE A 149 16.19 -3.23 -2.98
CA PHE A 149 15.00 -2.39 -2.87
C PHE A 149 14.51 -2.36 -1.43
N SER A 150 13.63 -1.40 -1.14
CA SER A 150 12.94 -1.34 0.15
C SER A 150 11.55 -0.76 -0.01
N ALA A 151 10.66 -1.12 0.90
CA ALA A 151 9.27 -0.69 0.91
C ALA A 151 8.77 -0.47 2.35
N PRO A 152 7.82 0.45 2.55
CA PRO A 152 7.01 0.45 3.76
C PRO A 152 6.37 -0.92 3.98
N ALA A 153 6.26 -1.32 5.23
CA ALA A 153 5.65 -2.57 5.63
C ALA A 153 4.74 -2.34 6.82
N ALA A 154 3.59 -3.02 6.86
CA ALA A 154 2.73 -3.01 8.03
C ALA A 154 2.83 -4.36 8.74
N THR A 155 3.22 -4.34 10.02
CA THR A 155 3.44 -5.52 10.86
C THR A 155 2.28 -5.75 11.84
N GLY A 156 2.40 -6.77 12.68
CA GLY A 156 1.41 -7.13 13.69
C GLY A 156 1.18 -6.01 14.71
N LYS A 157 -0.07 -5.80 15.12
CA LYS A 157 -0.45 -4.85 16.18
C LYS A 157 -0.15 -5.42 17.58
N ALA A 158 -0.19 -4.57 18.62
CA ALA A 158 0.20 -4.90 20.01
C ALA A 158 -0.42 -6.18 20.62
N THR A 159 -1.60 -6.62 20.18
CA THR A 159 -2.22 -7.85 20.70
C THR A 159 -1.81 -9.12 19.96
N VAL A 160 -1.17 -8.98 18.79
CA VAL A 160 -0.86 -10.03 17.81
C VAL A 160 0.37 -9.59 17.00
N GLU A 161 1.48 -9.40 17.72
CA GLU A 161 2.71 -8.84 17.14
C GLU A 161 3.38 -9.81 16.16
N THR A 162 4.13 -9.26 15.20
CA THR A 162 4.98 -10.07 14.33
C THR A 162 6.12 -10.69 15.14
N PRO A 163 6.40 -11.99 15.02
CA PRO A 163 7.48 -12.63 15.76
C PRO A 163 8.84 -12.05 15.33
N THR A 164 9.70 -11.75 16.31
CA THR A 164 11.07 -11.25 16.07
C THR A 164 12.08 -12.39 16.11
N GLY A 165 13.17 -12.25 15.37
CA GLY A 165 14.23 -13.26 15.28
C GLY A 165 14.74 -13.48 13.87
N MET A 166 15.45 -14.60 13.70
CA MET A 166 15.96 -15.07 12.42
C MET A 166 15.07 -16.19 11.92
N PHE A 167 14.64 -16.07 10.67
CA PHE A 167 13.74 -16.97 9.98
C PHE A 167 14.23 -17.23 8.55
N ARG A 168 13.44 -17.97 7.76
CA ARG A 168 13.71 -18.25 6.35
C ARG A 168 12.40 -18.34 5.60
N ILE A 169 12.38 -17.89 4.35
CA ILE A 169 11.26 -18.22 3.46
C ILE A 169 11.27 -19.71 3.19
N ASP A 170 10.19 -20.40 3.57
CA ASP A 170 10.04 -21.85 3.42
C ASP A 170 8.87 -22.25 2.52
N ALA A 171 8.04 -21.29 2.10
CA ALA A 171 7.01 -21.51 1.10
C ALA A 171 6.64 -20.22 0.36
N ARG A 172 6.16 -20.37 -0.88
CA ARG A 172 5.53 -19.32 -1.68
C ARG A 172 4.12 -19.72 -2.07
N HIS A 173 3.23 -18.73 -2.26
CA HIS A 173 1.86 -18.95 -2.73
C HIS A 173 1.29 -17.69 -3.36
N LEU A 174 1.10 -17.69 -4.69
CA LEU A 174 0.78 -16.48 -5.46
C LEU A 174 -0.60 -15.90 -5.12
N THR A 175 -1.62 -16.74 -5.01
CA THR A 175 -3.02 -16.34 -4.75
C THR A 175 -3.50 -16.78 -3.37
N HIS A 176 -2.64 -16.65 -2.36
CA HIS A 176 -2.99 -17.05 -1.00
C HIS A 176 -4.16 -16.23 -0.45
N THR A 177 -4.98 -16.87 0.38
CA THR A 177 -6.01 -16.22 1.17
C THR A 177 -5.88 -16.64 2.63
N SER A 178 -6.17 -15.72 3.54
CA SER A 178 -6.19 -16.01 4.96
C SER A 178 -7.15 -17.17 5.28
N SER A 179 -6.74 -18.06 6.17
CA SER A 179 -7.62 -19.11 6.73
C SER A 179 -8.39 -18.63 7.96
N LEU A 180 -8.00 -17.49 8.55
CA LEU A 180 -8.48 -16.99 9.84
C LEU A 180 -9.31 -15.71 9.73
N TYR A 181 -9.18 -14.96 8.64
CA TYR A 181 -9.71 -13.60 8.54
C TYR A 181 -10.44 -13.37 7.23
N LYS A 182 -11.58 -12.71 7.31
CA LYS A 182 -12.41 -12.32 6.18
C LYS A 182 -12.32 -10.82 5.91
N ILE A 183 -12.71 -10.40 4.71
CA ILE A 183 -12.99 -9.00 4.41
C ILE A 183 -14.26 -8.53 5.15
N ALA A 184 -14.43 -7.21 5.27
CA ALA A 184 -15.38 -6.58 6.20
C ALA A 184 -16.88 -6.83 5.87
N ASP A 185 -17.19 -7.31 4.68
CA ASP A 185 -18.53 -7.75 4.24
C ASP A 185 -18.79 -9.26 4.53
N GLU A 186 -17.87 -9.93 5.22
CA GLU A 186 -17.95 -11.30 5.80
C GLU A 186 -18.16 -12.47 4.82
N GLU A 187 -18.18 -12.22 3.51
CA GLU A 187 -18.38 -13.27 2.51
C GLU A 187 -17.05 -13.87 2.00
N GLU A 188 -16.00 -13.06 1.81
CA GLU A 188 -14.72 -13.54 1.25
C GLU A 188 -13.56 -13.56 2.27
N GLN A 189 -12.58 -14.44 2.04
CA GLN A 189 -11.35 -14.48 2.84
C GLN A 189 -10.44 -13.29 2.53
N TYR A 190 -9.66 -12.84 3.51
CA TYR A 190 -8.72 -11.74 3.31
C TYR A 190 -7.66 -12.15 2.27
N PRO A 191 -7.48 -11.38 1.19
CA PRO A 191 -6.51 -11.66 0.15
C PRO A 191 -5.09 -11.49 0.69
N MET A 192 -4.21 -12.44 0.36
CA MET A 192 -2.81 -12.44 0.75
C MET A 192 -1.95 -12.72 -0.47
N ASP A 193 -2.20 -12.04 -1.59
CA ASP A 193 -1.46 -12.25 -2.84
C ASP A 193 0.05 -12.11 -2.64
N ASN A 194 0.84 -12.78 -3.49
CA ASN A 194 2.31 -12.72 -3.44
C ASN A 194 2.85 -13.17 -2.07
N ALA A 195 2.32 -14.27 -1.51
CA ALA A 195 2.62 -14.70 -0.15
C ALA A 195 3.93 -15.47 -0.05
N LEU A 196 4.79 -15.06 0.88
CA LEU A 196 6.02 -15.77 1.25
C LEU A 196 5.93 -16.16 2.74
N ARG A 197 5.85 -17.46 3.04
CA ARG A 197 5.82 -17.92 4.43
C ARG A 197 7.23 -17.84 4.99
N PHE A 198 7.38 -17.22 6.15
CA PHE A 198 8.69 -17.10 6.81
C PHE A 198 8.73 -17.81 8.16
N HIS A 199 7.58 -18.09 8.78
CA HIS A 199 7.54 -18.74 10.07
C HIS A 199 6.26 -19.55 10.26
N PHE A 200 6.40 -20.71 10.88
CA PHE A 200 5.32 -21.51 11.41
C PHE A 200 5.45 -21.57 12.94
N GLY A 201 4.50 -20.97 13.64
CA GLY A 201 4.50 -20.86 15.10
C GLY A 201 4.14 -22.17 15.79
N ALA A 202 4.48 -22.28 17.08
CA ALA A 202 4.11 -23.44 17.91
C ALA A 202 2.60 -23.50 18.23
N ASP A 203 1.86 -22.46 17.89
CA ASP A 203 0.42 -22.30 17.96
C ASP A 203 -0.30 -22.72 16.66
N ASP A 204 0.40 -23.41 15.76
CA ASP A 204 -0.05 -23.80 14.41
C ASP A 204 -0.45 -22.61 13.52
N VAL A 205 0.05 -21.41 13.82
CA VAL A 205 -0.17 -20.20 13.01
C VAL A 205 0.96 -20.02 12.01
N SER A 206 0.61 -19.85 10.74
CA SER A 206 1.56 -19.48 9.69
C SER A 206 1.69 -17.97 9.56
N TYR A 207 2.92 -17.47 9.49
CA TYR A 207 3.24 -16.06 9.32
C TYR A 207 3.85 -15.82 7.95
N TRP A 208 3.27 -14.86 7.24
CA TRP A 208 3.57 -14.58 5.84
C TRP A 208 4.02 -13.14 5.64
N ILE A 209 4.81 -12.91 4.59
CA ILE A 209 4.98 -11.61 3.94
C ILE A 209 4.07 -11.60 2.71
N HIS A 210 3.16 -10.65 2.56
CA HIS A 210 2.18 -10.68 1.46
C HIS A 210 1.65 -9.28 1.07
N ALA A 211 0.89 -9.22 -0.03
CA ALA A 211 0.12 -8.06 -0.45
C ALA A 211 -0.91 -7.68 0.61
N ARG A 212 -0.98 -6.39 0.97
CA ARG A 212 -1.99 -5.86 1.86
C ARG A 212 -2.17 -4.36 1.70
N ASP A 213 -3.24 -3.89 2.33
CA ASP A 213 -3.47 -2.49 2.63
C ASP A 213 -2.51 -1.99 3.73
N LEU A 214 -1.97 -0.78 3.54
CA LEU A 214 -1.06 -0.07 4.42
C LEU A 214 -1.73 1.14 5.07
N PRO A 215 -2.08 1.07 6.37
CA PRO A 215 -2.75 2.17 7.07
C PRO A 215 -1.80 3.16 7.76
N GLY A 216 -0.49 3.11 7.51
CA GLY A 216 0.48 4.01 8.17
C GLY A 216 0.86 3.63 9.60
N ARG A 217 0.52 2.42 10.06
CA ARG A 217 0.85 1.90 11.40
C ARG A 217 0.78 0.35 11.43
N PRO A 218 1.31 -0.30 12.49
CA PRO A 218 1.08 -1.73 12.69
C PRO A 218 -0.42 -2.04 12.71
N ALA A 219 -0.81 -3.08 11.96
CA ALA A 219 -2.23 -3.33 11.69
C ALA A 219 -2.57 -4.78 11.31
N SER A 220 -1.59 -5.67 11.08
CA SER A 220 -1.91 -7.08 10.81
C SER A 220 -2.09 -7.88 12.11
N HIS A 221 -2.41 -9.15 11.94
CA HIS A 221 -2.40 -10.16 12.99
C HIS A 221 -1.12 -11.03 12.91
N GLY A 222 0.04 -10.38 12.91
CA GLY A 222 1.35 -11.04 12.94
C GLY A 222 2.04 -11.17 11.59
N CYS A 223 1.31 -11.34 10.49
CA CYS A 223 1.89 -11.29 9.15
C CYS A 223 2.54 -9.93 8.87
N ILE A 224 3.50 -9.89 7.95
CA ILE A 224 4.06 -8.66 7.41
C ILE A 224 3.36 -8.42 6.09
N GLY A 225 3.05 -7.18 5.75
CA GLY A 225 2.67 -6.98 4.37
C GLY A 225 3.03 -5.64 3.78
N LEU A 226 2.98 -5.67 2.47
CA LEU A 226 3.51 -4.67 1.56
C LEU A 226 2.39 -4.19 0.65
N PHE A 227 2.56 -2.97 0.16
CA PHE A 227 1.56 -2.36 -0.70
C PHE A 227 1.52 -3.05 -2.06
N ASP A 228 0.32 -3.41 -2.52
CA ASP A 228 0.09 -3.88 -3.87
C ASP A 228 -1.26 -3.41 -4.41
N GLU A 229 -1.21 -2.55 -5.43
CA GLU A 229 -2.41 -2.01 -6.06
C GLU A 229 -3.09 -2.97 -7.03
N GLU A 230 -2.42 -4.04 -7.47
CA GLU A 230 -3.09 -5.07 -8.27
C GLU A 230 -4.01 -5.91 -7.41
N MET A 231 -3.57 -6.29 -6.21
CA MET A 231 -4.45 -6.91 -5.21
C MET A 231 -5.63 -5.99 -4.88
N GLN A 232 -5.39 -4.69 -4.65
CA GLN A 232 -6.48 -3.74 -4.38
C GLN A 232 -7.44 -3.59 -5.56
N ASN A 233 -6.92 -3.50 -6.79
CA ASN A 233 -7.75 -3.40 -7.98
C ASN A 233 -8.62 -4.65 -8.18
N ARG A 234 -8.03 -5.84 -8.00
CA ARG A 234 -8.74 -7.12 -8.10
C ARG A 234 -9.87 -7.22 -7.07
N MET A 235 -9.61 -6.80 -5.84
CA MET A 235 -10.51 -6.98 -4.70
C MET A 235 -11.56 -5.87 -4.56
N PHE A 236 -11.18 -4.64 -4.92
CA PHE A 236 -11.99 -3.45 -4.66
C PHE A 236 -12.27 -2.61 -5.92
N GLY A 237 -11.80 -3.03 -7.10
CA GLY A 237 -11.98 -2.32 -8.37
C GLY A 237 -11.12 -1.07 -8.53
N THR A 238 -10.25 -0.75 -7.57
CA THR A 238 -9.49 0.52 -7.51
C THR A 238 -8.06 0.31 -7.00
N PRO A 239 -7.05 1.05 -7.49
CA PRO A 239 -7.14 2.08 -8.53
C PRO A 239 -7.29 1.48 -9.94
N LEU A 240 -7.90 2.21 -10.87
CA LEU A 240 -8.03 1.80 -12.28
C LEU A 240 -6.69 1.57 -12.99
N LYS A 241 -5.62 2.20 -12.48
CA LYS A 241 -4.25 2.08 -12.99
C LYS A 241 -3.30 1.81 -11.83
N PRO A 242 -3.07 0.54 -11.49
CA PRO A 242 -2.06 0.14 -10.52
C PRO A 242 -0.66 0.59 -10.95
N VAL A 243 0.09 1.19 -10.02
CA VAL A 243 1.48 1.64 -10.21
C VAL A 243 2.40 1.22 -9.06
N LEU A 244 1.85 0.89 -7.88
CA LEU A 244 2.61 0.39 -6.74
C LEU A 244 2.36 -1.10 -6.54
N LYS A 245 3.45 -1.87 -6.50
CA LYS A 245 3.47 -3.34 -6.61
C LYS A 245 4.59 -3.91 -5.73
N ASP A 246 4.70 -3.41 -4.50
CA ASP A 246 5.85 -3.70 -3.63
C ASP A 246 5.85 -5.17 -3.19
N SER A 247 4.68 -5.79 -3.00
CA SER A 247 4.61 -7.23 -2.68
C SER A 247 4.97 -8.11 -3.88
N GLN A 248 4.47 -7.79 -5.09
CA GLN A 248 4.84 -8.51 -6.31
C GLN A 248 6.35 -8.47 -6.55
N LYS A 249 6.95 -7.27 -6.44
CA LYS A 249 8.40 -7.10 -6.58
C LYS A 249 9.19 -7.94 -5.58
N LEU A 250 8.73 -8.00 -4.31
CA LEU A 250 9.39 -8.84 -3.31
C LEU A 250 9.27 -10.31 -3.68
N TYR A 251 8.08 -10.75 -4.09
CA TYR A 251 7.81 -12.15 -4.41
C TYR A 251 8.65 -12.64 -5.60
N GLU A 252 8.63 -11.89 -6.70
CA GLU A 252 9.46 -12.18 -7.88
C GLU A 252 10.95 -12.19 -7.52
N TRP A 253 11.41 -11.25 -6.70
CA TRP A 253 12.81 -11.22 -6.26
C TRP A 253 13.16 -12.36 -5.31
N ALA A 254 12.30 -12.72 -4.36
CA ALA A 254 12.61 -13.70 -3.32
C ALA A 254 12.44 -15.14 -3.79
N ALA A 255 11.43 -15.39 -4.63
CA ALA A 255 10.94 -16.70 -4.97
C ALA A 255 10.41 -16.79 -6.42
N GLY A 256 10.96 -16.00 -7.33
CA GLY A 256 10.54 -15.98 -8.73
C GLY A 256 10.88 -17.27 -9.50
N GLU A 257 10.20 -17.45 -10.64
CA GLU A 257 10.28 -18.66 -11.46
C GLU A 257 11.68 -18.95 -12.02
N GLU A 258 12.52 -17.91 -12.18
CA GLU A 258 13.90 -18.08 -12.64
C GLU A 258 14.74 -18.97 -11.70
N GLU A 259 14.45 -18.95 -10.40
CA GLU A 259 15.18 -19.70 -9.38
C GLU A 259 14.42 -20.94 -8.91
N TYR A 260 13.09 -20.85 -8.82
CA TYR A 260 12.24 -21.89 -8.21
C TYR A 260 11.34 -22.64 -9.20
N GLY A 261 11.45 -22.36 -10.51
CA GLY A 261 10.62 -22.96 -11.55
C GLY A 261 9.20 -22.41 -11.58
N ASP A 262 8.41 -22.92 -12.52
CA ASP A 262 7.05 -22.44 -12.82
C ASP A 262 6.20 -22.30 -11.56
N ASP A 263 5.51 -21.17 -11.44
CA ASP A 263 4.57 -20.90 -10.36
C ASP A 263 3.13 -21.16 -10.84
N TYR A 264 2.56 -22.26 -10.36
CA TYR A 264 1.19 -22.65 -10.71
C TYR A 264 0.13 -21.93 -9.85
N GLY A 265 0.55 -21.05 -8.94
CA GLY A 265 -0.33 -20.31 -8.04
C GLY A 265 -0.80 -21.10 -6.82
N GLU A 266 -0.26 -22.30 -6.62
CA GLU A 266 -0.53 -23.17 -5.47
C GLU A 266 0.55 -23.00 -4.38
N LEU A 267 0.33 -23.62 -3.21
CA LEU A 267 1.35 -23.66 -2.17
C LEU A 267 2.56 -24.46 -2.66
N ASP A 268 3.73 -23.82 -2.68
CA ASP A 268 4.99 -24.41 -3.09
C ASP A 268 6.04 -24.24 -1.97
N GLU A 269 6.62 -25.36 -1.50
CA GLU A 269 7.60 -25.37 -0.43
C GLU A 269 9.01 -25.12 -0.97
N LEU A 270 9.76 -24.25 -0.31
CA LEU A 270 11.09 -23.83 -0.74
C LEU A 270 12.15 -24.37 0.22
N GLU A 271 13.12 -25.11 -0.31
CA GLU A 271 14.22 -25.66 0.52
C GLU A 271 15.23 -24.59 0.94
N ASP A 272 15.48 -23.59 0.08
CA ASP A 272 16.59 -22.65 0.24
C ASP A 272 16.22 -21.17 0.06
N GLY A 273 14.97 -20.80 0.35
CA GLY A 273 14.50 -19.40 0.29
C GLY A 273 15.33 -18.39 1.10
N PRO A 274 15.17 -17.07 0.88
CA PRO A 274 15.96 -16.05 1.57
C PRO A 274 15.85 -16.11 3.10
N GLU A 275 16.93 -15.79 3.81
CA GLU A 275 16.87 -15.55 5.25
C GLU A 275 16.05 -14.28 5.54
N VAL A 276 15.26 -14.29 6.61
CA VAL A 276 14.45 -13.17 7.06
C VAL A 276 14.83 -12.81 8.49
N GLU A 277 15.34 -11.61 8.69
CA GLU A 277 15.52 -11.02 10.02
C GLU A 277 14.36 -10.09 10.32
N VAL A 278 13.65 -10.34 11.42
CA VAL A 278 12.65 -9.44 11.96
C VAL A 278 13.17 -8.87 13.27
N ARG A 279 13.29 -7.54 13.35
CA ARG A 279 13.86 -6.85 14.51
C ARG A 279 13.04 -5.64 14.93
N GLY A 280 13.43 -5.08 16.07
CA GLY A 280 12.82 -3.89 16.66
C GLY A 280 11.58 -4.23 17.49
N ALA A 281 10.86 -3.19 17.87
CA ALA A 281 9.59 -3.27 18.59
C ALA A 281 8.58 -2.31 17.95
N LEU A 282 7.32 -2.39 18.36
CA LEU A 282 6.28 -1.51 17.83
C LEU A 282 6.66 -0.02 17.94
N PRO A 283 6.35 0.80 16.92
CA PRO A 283 6.56 2.24 16.97
C PRO A 283 5.78 2.87 18.12
N ARG A 284 6.34 3.93 18.70
CA ARG A 284 5.68 4.65 19.78
C ARG A 284 4.49 5.44 19.22
N TYR A 285 3.33 5.28 19.85
CA TYR A 285 2.15 6.10 19.59
C TYR A 285 2.04 7.17 20.68
N LEU A 286 2.09 8.43 20.29
CA LEU A 286 1.99 9.55 21.22
C LEU A 286 0.55 9.73 21.70
N ASP A 287 0.34 10.17 22.94
CA ASP A 287 -1.00 10.50 23.46
C ASP A 287 -1.60 11.75 22.80
N GLN A 288 -0.75 12.65 22.34
CA GLN A 288 -1.11 13.89 21.67
C GLN A 288 -0.22 14.10 20.44
N PRO A 289 -0.70 14.80 19.39
CA PRO A 289 0.13 15.18 18.25
C PRO A 289 1.38 15.94 18.74
N PRO A 290 2.54 15.75 18.10
CA PRO A 290 3.72 16.53 18.44
C PRO A 290 3.41 18.03 18.26
N LYS A 291 3.94 18.87 19.16
CA LYS A 291 3.76 20.31 19.07
C LYS A 291 4.39 20.81 17.76
N THR A 292 3.59 21.06 16.74
CA THR A 292 4.03 21.74 15.53
C THR A 292 4.55 23.11 15.96
N VAL A 293 5.83 23.39 15.72
CA VAL A 293 6.30 24.78 15.75
C VAL A 293 5.67 25.42 14.53
N VAL A 294 4.46 25.97 14.68
CA VAL A 294 3.80 26.74 13.65
C VAL A 294 4.75 27.87 13.29
N SER A 295 5.38 27.80 12.12
CA SER A 295 6.06 28.94 11.53
C SER A 295 4.97 29.93 11.14
N ASN A 296 4.57 30.76 12.11
CA ASN A 296 3.93 32.03 11.80
C ASN A 296 4.99 32.88 11.10
N GLU A 297 4.81 33.13 9.80
CA GLU A 297 5.39 34.14 8.89
C GLU A 297 5.33 33.50 7.48
N ILE A 298 4.60 34.02 6.49
CA ILE A 298 4.48 35.40 5.98
C ILE A 298 3.04 35.65 5.48
#